data_AF-A0A0L7R165-F1
#
_entry.id   AF-A0A0L7R165-F1
#
_cell.length_a   1.000
_cell.length_b   1.000
_cell.length_c   1.000
_cell.angle_alpha   90.00
_cell.angle_beta   90.00
_cell.angle_gamma   90.00
#
_symmetry.space_group_name_H-M   'P 1'
#
loop_
_entity.id
_entity.type
_entity.pdbx_description
1 polymer ?
#
loop_
_entity_poly.entity_id
_entity_poly.type
_entity_poly.pdbx_seq_one_letter_code
_entity_poly.pdbx_strand_id
1 'polypeptide(L)' 'KELVLNAKKAKIMIFKKGGGRAKKVEWNWKEKTVDEVKNFSYLGIRFQRNGNVTGHIKERVKKTNVSLNQV' A
#
# COMPACT_ATOMS: atom_id res chain seq x y z
N LYS A 1 -7.08 12.03 -26.59
CA LYS A 1 -7.51 12.28 -25.20
C LYS A 1 -6.29 12.18 -24.31
N GLU A 2 -6.01 13.19 -23.48
CA GLU A 2 -4.90 13.14 -22.52
C GLU A 2 -5.37 12.57 -21.17
N LEU A 3 -4.49 11.82 -20.51
CA LEU A 3 -4.73 11.32 -19.16
C LEU A 3 -4.22 12.31 -18.13
N VAL A 4 -5.02 12.61 -17.11
CA VAL A 4 -4.68 13.54 -16.03
C VAL A 4 -4.52 12.78 -14.71
N LEU A 5 -3.40 12.99 -14.03
CA LEU A 5 -3.11 12.38 -12.73
C LEU A 5 -3.82 13.12 -11.58
N ASN A 6 -4.55 12.38 -10.75
CA ASN A 6 -5.04 12.86 -9.47
C ASN A 6 -3.98 12.66 -8.38
N ALA A 7 -3.11 13.65 -8.17
CA ALA A 7 -2.02 13.58 -7.19
C ALA A 7 -2.49 13.37 -5.73
N LYS A 8 -3.72 13.76 -5.38
CA LYS A 8 -4.28 13.54 -4.03
C LYS A 8 -4.54 12.06 -3.75
N LYS A 9 -5.05 11.33 -4.75
CA LYS A 9 -5.37 9.90 -4.67
C LYS A 9 -4.18 9.01 -5.04
N ALA A 10 -3.33 9.47 -5.96
CA ALA A 10 -2.12 8.75 -6.33
C ALA A 10 -1.20 8.61 -5.10
N LYS A 11 -0.62 7.42 -4.95
CA LYS A 11 0.33 7.08 -3.90
C LYS A 11 1.42 6.23 -4.53
N ILE A 12 2.65 6.38 -4.06
CA ILE A 12 3.80 5.60 -4.52
C ILE A 12 4.11 4.54 -3.47
N MET A 13 4.28 3.30 -3.89
CA MET A 13 4.80 2.22 -3.05
C MET A 13 6.08 1.69 -3.66
N ILE A 14 7.14 1.64 -2.86
CA ILE A 14 8.45 1.12 -3.30
C ILE A 14 8.67 -0.24 -2.66
N PHE A 15 8.68 -1.28 -3.47
CA PHE A 15 9.10 -2.61 -3.02
C PHE A 15 10.61 -2.62 -2.82
N LYS A 16 11.07 -3.02 -1.63
CA LYS A 16 12.49 -3.17 -1.33
C LYS A 16 12.77 -4.60 -0.87
N LYS A 17 13.76 -5.24 -1.49
CA LYS A 17 14.28 -6.54 -1.07
C LYS A 17 15.37 -6.29 -0.01
N GLY A 18 15.12 -6.64 1.25
CA GLY A 18 16.13 -6.57 2.34
C GLY A 18 15.89 -5.51 3.43
N GLY A 19 16.90 -5.32 4.29
CA GLY A 19 16.83 -4.58 5.56
C GLY A 19 17.67 -3.30 5.63
N GLY A 20 17.69 -2.49 4.57
CA GLY A 20 18.36 -1.18 4.57
C GLY A 20 17.51 -0.08 5.24
N ARG A 21 18.15 0.96 5.78
CA ARG A 21 17.46 2.12 6.37
C ARG A 21 16.60 2.81 5.31
N ALA A 22 15.31 2.96 5.59
CA ALA A 22 14.42 3.71 4.72
C ALA A 22 14.82 5.20 4.76
N LYS A 23 15.20 5.76 3.61
CA LYS A 23 15.28 7.20 3.41
C LYS A 23 13.88 7.71 3.07
N LYS A 24 13.49 8.85 3.66
CA LYS A 24 12.31 9.59 3.23
C LYS A 24 12.67 10.21 1.88
N VAL A 25 11.85 9.94 0.86
CA VAL A 25 11.98 10.52 -0.47
C VAL A 25 10.74 11.37 -0.69
N GLU A 26 10.94 12.59 -1.15
CA GLU A 26 9.86 13.46 -1.60
C GLU A 26 9.57 13.13 -3.06
N TRP A 27 8.32 12.78 -3.35
CA TRP A 27 7.88 12.45 -4.70
C TRP A 27 7.05 13.60 -5.23
N ASN A 28 7.49 14.21 -6.33
CA ASN A 28 6.78 15.32 -6.95
C ASN A 28 6.36 14.94 -8.37
N TRP A 29 5.12 15.27 -8.71
CA TRP A 29 4.57 15.20 -10.06
C TRP A 29 4.16 16.61 -10.49
N LYS A 30 4.97 17.22 -11.37
CA LYS A 30 4.91 18.66 -11.63
C LYS A 30 5.04 19.43 -10.30
N GLU A 31 4.12 20.34 -10.01
CA GLU A 31 4.07 21.14 -8.79
C GLU A 31 3.33 20.45 -7.63
N LYS A 32 2.93 19.17 -7.78
CA LYS A 32 2.15 18.45 -6.78
C LYS A 32 2.98 17.36 -6.12
N THR A 33 2.97 17.28 -4.80
CA THR A 33 3.58 16.19 -4.05
C THR A 33 2.68 14.95 -4.05
N VAL A 34 3.30 13.77 -4.10
CA VAL A 34 2.67 12.45 -4.06
C VAL A 34 3.21 11.71 -2.85
N ASP A 35 2.34 11.08 -2.06
CA ASP A 35 2.77 10.42 -0.84
C ASP A 35 3.33 9.02 -1.11
N GLU A 36 4.39 8.66 -0.39
CA GLU A 36 4.88 7.29 -0.31
C GLU A 36 4.12 6.50 0.78
N VAL A 37 3.57 5.33 0.43
CA VAL A 37 2.82 4.47 1.36
C VAL A 37 3.52 3.14 1.61
N LYS A 38 3.36 2.63 2.84
CA LYS A 38 3.93 1.32 3.26
C LYS A 38 3.02 0.14 2.95
N ASN A 39 1.71 0.37 2.89
CA ASN A 39 0.70 -0.63 2.58
C ASN A 39 -0.31 -0.03 1.60
N PHE A 40 -0.81 -0.82 0.66
CA PHE A 40 -1.79 -0.38 -0.33
C PHE A 40 -2.70 -1.55 -0.70
N SER A 41 -3.99 -1.30 -0.81
CA SER A 41 -4.96 -2.32 -1.20
C SER A 41 -5.36 -2.10 -2.65
N TYR A 42 -5.20 -3.12 -3.47
CA TYR A 42 -5.57 -3.09 -4.88
C TYR A 42 -6.24 -4.40 -5.26
N LEU A 43 -7.43 -4.31 -5.88
CA LEU A 43 -8.24 -5.44 -6.33
C LEU A 43 -8.42 -6.54 -5.26
N GLY A 44 -8.64 -6.13 -4.01
CA GLY A 44 -8.87 -7.06 -2.89
C GLY A 44 -7.61 -7.69 -2.29
N ILE A 45 -6.42 -7.36 -2.79
CA ILE A 45 -5.13 -7.80 -2.26
C ILE A 45 -4.47 -6.65 -1.50
N ARG A 46 -3.91 -6.94 -0.32
CA ARG A 46 -3.15 -5.98 0.47
C ARG A 46 -1.66 -6.15 0.20
N PHE A 47 -1.06 -5.17 -0.44
CA PHE A 47 0.36 -5.09 -0.71
C PHE A 47 1.10 -4.45 0.46
N GLN A 48 2.34 -4.88 0.66
CA GLN A 48 3.24 -4.37 1.68
C GLN A 48 4.59 -4.04 1.05
N ARG A 49 5.22 -2.98 1.57
CA ARG A 49 6.52 -2.48 1.09
C ARG A 49 7.63 -3.54 1.06
N ASN A 50 7.61 -4.48 2.00
CA ASN A 50 8.57 -5.58 2.11
C ASN A 50 8.31 -6.71 1.09
N GLY A 51 7.26 -6.60 0.27
CA GLY A 51 6.87 -7.58 -0.75
C GLY A 51 6.23 -8.85 -0.21
N ASN A 52 6.02 -8.99 1.10
CA ASN A 52 5.38 -10.16 1.67
C ASN A 52 3.86 -10.00 1.76
N VAL A 53 3.17 -11.15 1.88
CA VAL A 53 1.70 -11.25 1.89
C VAL A 53 1.17 -11.46 3.32
N THR A 54 2.05 -11.47 4.33
CA THR A 54 1.70 -11.84 5.71
C THR A 54 0.63 -10.92 6.30
N GLY A 55 0.67 -9.63 5.99
CA GLY A 55 -0.35 -8.67 6.41
C GLY A 55 -1.70 -8.91 5.73
N HIS A 56 -1.72 -9.36 4.48
CA HIS A 56 -2.96 -9.76 3.82
C HIS A 56 -3.58 -11.00 4.50
N ILE A 57 -2.75 -12.03 4.76
CA ILE A 57 -3.19 -13.25 5.44
C ILE A 57 -3.76 -12.93 6.82
N LYS A 58 -3.06 -12.11 7.62
CA LYS A 58 -3.55 -11.68 8.93
C LYS A 58 -4.91 -10.96 8.85
N GLU A 59 -5.10 -10.11 7.84
CA GLU A 59 -6.38 -9.42 7.63
C GLU A 59 -7.51 -10.42 7.29
N ARG A 60 -7.23 -11.43 6.46
CA ARG A 60 -8.19 -12.48 6.11
C ARG A 60 -8.57 -13.33 7.33
N VAL A 61 -7.58 -13.81 8.10
CA VAL A 61 -7.81 -14.57 9.34
C VAL A 61 -8.65 -13.77 10.33
N LYS A 62 -8.33 -12.48 10.52
CA LYS A 62 -9.12 -11.61 11.40
C LYS A 62 -10.57 -11.50 10.96
N LYS A 63 -10.82 -11.33 9.65
CA LYS A 63 -12.17 -11.27 9.09
C LYS A 63 -12.93 -12.58 9.34
N THR A 64 -12.29 -13.73 9.10
CA THR A 64 -12.89 -15.05 9.36
C THR A 64 -13.26 -15.23 10.84
N ASN A 65 -12.37 -14.88 11.77
CA ASN A 65 -12.64 -15.02 13.21
C ASN A 65 -13.80 -14.11 13.66
N VAL A 66 -13.90 -12.89 13.14
CA VAL A 66 -15.03 -12.01 13.43
C VAL A 66 -16.34 -12.62 12.92
N SER A 67 -16.33 -13.19 11.71
CA SER A 67 -17.51 -13.87 11.16
C SER A 67 -17.91 -15.11 11.95
N LEU A 68 -16.95 -15.91 12.43
CA LEU A 68 -17.22 -17.08 13.28
C LEU A 68 -17.79 -16.70 14.65
N ASN A 69 -17.30 -15.62 15.26
CA ASN A 69 -17.79 -15.15 16.57
C ASN A 69 -19.15 -14.44 16.50
N GLN A 70 -19.68 -14.18 15.31
CA GLN A 70 -21.01 -13.60 15.09
C GLN A 70 -22.10 -14.66 14.91
N VAL A 71 -21.72 -15.94 14.81
CA VAL A 71 -22.62 -17.10 14.76
C VAL A 71 -22.76 -17.69 16.15
#